data_AF-A0A810N1T5-F1
#
_entry.id   AF-A0A810N1T5-F1
#
_cell.length_a   1.000
_cell.length_b   1.000
_cell.length_c   1.000
_cell.angle_alpha   90.00
_cell.angle_beta   90.00
_cell.angle_gamma   90.00
#
_symmetry.space_group_name_H-M   'P 1'
#
loop_
_entity.id
_entity.type
_entity.pdbx_description
1 polymer ?
#
loop_
_entity_poly.entity_id
_entity_poly.type
_entity_poly.pdbx_seq_one_letter_code
_entity_poly.pdbx_strand_id
1 'polypeptide(L)'
;MLAKARMAGWWYRKAGGSGHIHGTAYCQPPENRSDACKYPVFSSGGSGETAASELERKVRRCPHNQTGSVGTLAEASVRLDKVDRLCQGAEALLDRYAYDQRAMSLLDRAQELIEQAGDGADEVESLLGVAVELEHEADAAADEAERVLTLAGTEMRDAAGLLDVAEETTRQVKATLRDERPSTDVRNLRERVRQSQAKIRSLRSRLPGK
;
A
#
# COMPACT_ATOMS: atom_id res chain seq x y z
N MET A 1 -8.43 -31.07 -6.74
CA MET A 1 -9.42 -30.42 -7.63
C MET A 1 -10.52 -29.67 -6.86
N LEU A 2 -11.44 -30.35 -6.18
CA LEU A 2 -12.61 -29.72 -5.53
C LEU A 2 -12.25 -28.77 -4.37
N ALA A 3 -11.13 -29.00 -3.68
CA ALA A 3 -10.65 -28.09 -2.64
C ALA A 3 -10.30 -26.69 -3.17
N LYS A 4 -9.60 -26.62 -4.32
CA LYS A 4 -9.29 -25.33 -4.99
C LYS A 4 -10.55 -24.62 -5.49
N ALA A 5 -11.50 -25.37 -6.06
CA ALA A 5 -12.77 -24.81 -6.48
C ALA A 5 -13.56 -24.22 -5.29
N ARG A 6 -13.58 -24.92 -4.14
CA ARG A 6 -14.19 -24.43 -2.90
C ARG A 6 -13.52 -23.15 -2.37
N MET A 7 -12.19 -23.08 -2.39
CA MET A 7 -11.46 -21.85 -2.01
C MET A 7 -11.81 -20.66 -2.92
N ALA A 8 -12.16 -20.92 -4.18
CA ALA A 8 -12.63 -19.91 -5.12
C ALA A 8 -14.16 -19.68 -5.08
N GLY A 9 -14.83 -20.10 -4.00
CA GLY A 9 -16.27 -19.88 -3.81
C GLY A 9 -17.20 -20.82 -4.59
N TRP A 10 -16.68 -21.87 -5.22
CA TRP A 10 -17.51 -22.84 -5.95
C TRP A 10 -18.06 -23.94 -5.05
N TRP A 11 -19.33 -24.25 -5.24
CA TRP A 11 -20.10 -25.25 -4.49
C TRP A 11 -20.23 -26.54 -5.27
N TYR A 12 -20.02 -27.67 -4.61
CA TYR A 12 -20.13 -28.98 -5.23
C TYR A 12 -21.34 -29.74 -4.71
N ARG A 13 -22.18 -30.23 -5.61
CA ARG A 13 -23.30 -31.12 -5.30
C ARG A 13 -23.03 -32.50 -5.89
N LYS A 14 -22.90 -33.51 -5.04
CA LYS A 14 -22.80 -34.90 -5.47
C LYS A 14 -24.11 -35.34 -6.14
N ALA A 15 -24.04 -36.04 -7.26
CA ALA A 15 -25.22 -36.59 -7.91
C ALA A 15 -25.82 -37.72 -7.04
N GLY A 16 -27.15 -37.74 -6.93
CA GLY A 16 -27.88 -38.78 -6.20
C GLY A 16 -27.97 -40.05 -7.03
N GLY A 17 -26.91 -40.86 -7.01
CA GLY A 17 -26.98 -42.30 -7.27
C GLY A 17 -27.27 -42.83 -8.68
N SER A 18 -27.65 -42.02 -9.69
CA SER A 18 -27.86 -42.53 -11.05
C SER A 18 -27.18 -41.68 -12.13
N GLY A 19 -26.20 -42.28 -12.81
CA GLY A 19 -25.56 -41.75 -14.01
C GLY A 19 -24.02 -41.60 -13.95
N HIS A 20 -23.41 -41.43 -15.12
CA HIS A 20 -21.97 -41.19 -15.35
C HIS A 20 -21.45 -39.89 -14.72
N ILE A 21 -22.31 -39.11 -14.05
CA ILE A 21 -21.99 -37.84 -13.41
C ILE A 21 -21.75 -38.09 -11.92
N HIS A 22 -20.53 -37.86 -11.44
CA HIS A 22 -20.17 -37.89 -10.03
C HIS A 22 -20.84 -36.73 -9.25
N GLY A 23 -21.02 -35.58 -9.90
CA GLY A 23 -21.74 -34.42 -9.35
C GLY A 23 -21.51 -33.16 -10.18
N THR A 24 -22.02 -32.03 -9.72
CA THR A 24 -21.92 -30.75 -10.45
C THR A 24 -21.35 -29.68 -9.55
N ALA A 25 -20.36 -28.95 -10.06
CA ALA A 25 -19.81 -27.76 -9.44
C ALA A 25 -20.56 -26.50 -9.94
N TYR A 26 -20.83 -25.58 -9.03
CA TYR A 26 -21.57 -24.33 -9.25
C TYR A 26 -20.72 -23.16 -8.74
N CYS A 27 -20.66 -22.06 -9.46
CA CYS A 27 -19.88 -20.89 -9.04
C CYS A 27 -20.58 -19.97 -8.03
N GLN A 28 -21.79 -20.33 -7.60
CA GLN A 28 -22.65 -19.55 -6.71
C GLN A 28 -23.32 -20.51 -5.71
N PRO A 29 -23.75 -20.02 -4.54
CA PRO A 29 -24.36 -20.84 -3.50
C PRO A 29 -25.75 -21.36 -3.92
N PRO A 30 -26.30 -22.37 -3.20
CA PRO A 30 -27.50 -23.10 -3.59
C PRO A 30 -28.73 -22.24 -3.91
N GLU A 31 -28.83 -21.09 -3.27
CA GLU A 31 -29.94 -20.13 -3.35
C GLU A 31 -29.98 -19.41 -4.70
N ASN A 32 -28.84 -19.24 -5.37
CA ASN A 32 -28.70 -18.50 -6.64
C ASN A 32 -28.30 -19.40 -7.83
N ARG A 33 -28.68 -20.68 -7.80
CA ARG A 33 -28.26 -21.68 -8.81
C ARG A 33 -28.83 -21.48 -10.22
N SER A 34 -29.89 -20.70 -10.36
CA SER A 34 -30.49 -20.36 -11.66
C SER A 34 -29.53 -19.56 -12.53
N ASP A 35 -28.75 -18.65 -11.92
CA ASP A 35 -27.78 -17.79 -12.58
C ASP A 35 -26.33 -18.34 -12.51
N ALA A 36 -26.13 -19.45 -11.80
CA ALA A 36 -24.80 -20.02 -11.61
C ALA A 36 -24.24 -20.67 -12.89
N CYS A 37 -22.94 -20.45 -13.15
CA CYS A 37 -22.17 -21.29 -14.06
C CYS A 37 -22.09 -22.72 -13.50
N LYS A 38 -22.30 -23.72 -14.38
CA LYS A 38 -22.35 -25.14 -14.02
C LYS A 38 -21.22 -25.91 -14.70
N TYR A 39 -20.59 -26.83 -13.97
CA TYR A 39 -19.62 -27.78 -14.52
C TYR A 39 -19.91 -29.20 -14.00
N PRO A 40 -20.39 -30.12 -14.86
CA PRO A 40 -20.57 -31.51 -14.48
C PRO A 40 -19.21 -32.20 -14.32
N VAL A 41 -19.04 -32.92 -13.21
CA VAL A 41 -17.89 -33.76 -12.91
C VAL A 41 -18.35 -35.20 -13.12
N PHE A 42 -17.70 -35.91 -14.05
CA PHE A 42 -18.05 -37.28 -14.40
C PHE A 42 -17.28 -38.30 -13.56
N SER A 43 -17.91 -39.43 -13.23
CA SER A 43 -17.31 -40.53 -12.43
C SER A 43 -16.48 -41.48 -13.30
N SER A 44 -16.79 -41.58 -14.59
CA SER A 44 -16.11 -42.43 -15.55
C SER A 44 -15.27 -41.59 -16.51
N GLY A 45 -13.96 -41.52 -16.27
CA GLY A 45 -13.02 -40.99 -17.24
C GLY A 45 -11.60 -41.19 -16.75
N GLY A 46 -10.80 -41.99 -17.47
CA GLY A 46 -9.38 -42.26 -17.21
C GLY A 46 -8.47 -41.04 -17.35
N SER A 47 -8.98 -39.83 -17.13
CA SER A 47 -8.26 -38.57 -17.17
C SER A 47 -8.82 -37.58 -16.13
N GLY A 48 -8.77 -37.97 -14.85
CA GLY A 48 -9.14 -37.09 -13.74
C GLY A 48 -8.32 -35.79 -13.71
N GLU A 49 -7.12 -35.78 -14.30
CA GLU A 49 -6.29 -34.59 -14.49
C GLU A 49 -6.90 -33.59 -15.48
N THR A 50 -7.46 -34.03 -16.61
CA THR A 50 -8.07 -33.11 -17.59
C THR A 50 -9.29 -32.40 -17.02
N ALA A 51 -10.15 -33.14 -16.28
CA ALA A 51 -11.30 -32.54 -15.60
C ALA A 51 -10.87 -31.52 -14.52
N ALA A 52 -9.71 -31.74 -13.89
CA ALA A 52 -9.17 -30.78 -12.92
C ALA A 52 -8.73 -29.48 -13.58
N SER A 53 -7.96 -29.59 -14.65
CA SER A 53 -7.48 -28.43 -15.39
C SER A 53 -8.64 -27.66 -16.04
N GLU A 54 -9.67 -28.35 -16.52
CA GLU A 54 -10.87 -27.71 -17.07
C GLU A 54 -11.69 -26.99 -16.01
N LEU A 55 -11.90 -27.61 -14.85
CA LEU A 55 -12.60 -26.96 -13.74
C LEU A 55 -11.80 -25.74 -13.26
N GLU A 56 -10.48 -25.84 -13.12
CA GLU A 56 -9.62 -24.68 -12.78
C GLU A 56 -9.74 -23.56 -13.82
N ARG A 57 -9.75 -23.90 -15.12
CA ARG A 57 -9.93 -22.92 -16.20
C ARG A 57 -11.31 -22.25 -16.13
N LYS A 58 -12.38 -23.00 -15.83
CA LYS A 58 -13.73 -22.44 -15.66
C LYS A 58 -13.84 -21.57 -14.42
N VAL A 59 -13.25 -21.98 -13.30
CA VAL A 59 -13.18 -21.20 -12.06
C VAL A 59 -12.51 -19.85 -12.33
N ARG A 60 -11.36 -19.84 -13.03
CA ARG A 60 -10.63 -18.62 -13.38
C ARG A 60 -11.38 -17.70 -14.36
N ARG A 61 -12.19 -18.27 -15.26
CA ARG A 61 -12.92 -17.52 -16.29
C ARG A 61 -14.34 -17.14 -15.87
N CYS A 62 -14.79 -17.54 -14.69
CA CYS A 62 -16.15 -17.34 -14.24
C CYS A 62 -16.51 -15.85 -14.09
N PRO A 63 -17.60 -15.38 -14.72
CA PRO A 63 -18.08 -14.01 -14.53
C PRO A 63 -18.52 -13.75 -13.09
N HIS A 64 -19.08 -14.74 -12.41
CA HIS A 64 -19.54 -14.61 -11.03
C HIS A 64 -18.44 -14.65 -9.97
N ASN A 65 -17.21 -14.98 -10.36
CA ASN A 65 -16.06 -14.88 -9.47
C ASN A 65 -15.42 -13.47 -9.53
N GLN A 66 -16.02 -12.56 -10.30
CA GLN A 66 -15.55 -11.19 -10.50
C GLN A 66 -16.08 -10.22 -9.44
N THR A 67 -17.09 -10.59 -8.65
CA THR A 67 -17.57 -9.79 -7.52
C THR A 67 -16.57 -9.71 -6.37
N GLY A 68 -15.53 -10.55 -6.34
CA GLY A 68 -14.38 -10.39 -5.44
C GLY A 68 -13.43 -9.24 -5.81
N SER A 69 -13.38 -8.84 -7.09
CA SER A 69 -12.43 -7.81 -7.58
C SER A 69 -12.75 -6.39 -7.12
N VAL A 70 -14.02 -6.06 -6.90
CA VAL A 70 -14.44 -4.72 -6.43
C VAL A 70 -13.92 -4.44 -5.02
N GLY A 71 -13.93 -5.45 -4.15
CA GLY A 71 -13.36 -5.35 -2.79
C GLY A 71 -11.84 -5.22 -2.82
N THR A 72 -11.17 -6.03 -3.64
CA THR A 72 -9.70 -6.04 -3.74
C THR A 72 -9.13 -4.75 -4.32
N LEU A 73 -9.77 -4.14 -5.33
CA LEU A 73 -9.34 -2.86 -5.89
C LEU A 73 -9.60 -1.69 -4.93
N ALA A 74 -10.75 -1.70 -4.23
CA ALA A 74 -11.04 -0.70 -3.21
C ALA A 74 -10.04 -0.78 -2.05
N GLU A 75 -9.72 -1.99 -1.58
CA GLU A 75 -8.70 -2.20 -0.55
C GLU A 75 -7.31 -1.76 -1.01
N ALA A 76 -6.93 -2.07 -2.26
CA ALA A 76 -5.68 -1.61 -2.85
C ALA A 76 -5.61 -0.07 -2.89
N SER A 77 -6.71 0.60 -3.23
CA SER A 77 -6.78 2.07 -3.20
C SER A 77 -6.60 2.62 -1.80
N VAL A 78 -7.31 2.09 -0.80
CA VAL A 78 -7.19 2.51 0.61
C VAL A 78 -5.76 2.31 1.14
N ARG A 79 -5.13 1.19 0.79
CA ARG A 79 -3.73 0.92 1.15
C ARG A 79 -2.78 1.92 0.50
N LEU A 80 -3.02 2.34 -0.73
CA LEU A 80 -2.23 3.39 -1.38
C LEU A 80 -2.46 4.77 -0.76
N ASP A 81 -3.68 5.11 -0.37
CA ASP A 81 -3.95 6.36 0.36
C ASP A 81 -3.19 6.39 1.69
N LYS A 82 -3.09 5.24 2.38
CA LYS A 82 -2.24 5.10 3.56
C LYS A 82 -0.75 5.29 3.23
N VAL A 83 -0.24 4.71 2.14
CA VAL A 83 1.14 4.91 1.68
C VAL A 83 1.43 6.38 1.44
N ASP A 84 0.51 7.10 0.79
CA ASP A 84 0.67 8.51 0.49
C ASP A 84 0.78 9.34 1.78
N ARG A 85 -0.05 9.04 2.80
CA ARG A 85 0.05 9.65 4.13
C ARG A 85 1.35 9.30 4.86
N LEU A 86 1.79 8.05 4.82
CA LEU A 86 3.08 7.66 5.41
C LEU A 86 4.24 8.40 4.77
N CYS A 87 4.23 8.58 3.45
CA CYS A 87 5.25 9.35 2.74
C CYS A 87 5.20 10.84 3.10
N GLN A 88 4.01 11.44 3.25
CA GLN A 88 3.85 12.82 3.71
C GLN A 88 4.37 13.01 5.14
N GLY A 89 4.05 12.11 6.07
CA GLY A 89 4.58 12.16 7.43
C GLY A 89 6.10 12.00 7.48
N ALA A 90 6.66 11.10 6.67
CA ALA A 90 8.11 10.94 6.57
C ALA A 90 8.80 12.18 5.99
N GLU A 91 8.19 12.83 5.00
CA GLU A 91 8.67 14.08 4.40
C GLU A 91 8.70 15.22 5.43
N ALA A 92 7.60 15.42 6.17
CA ALA A 92 7.52 16.45 7.21
C ALA A 92 8.55 16.23 8.34
N LEU A 93 8.78 14.98 8.75
CA LEU A 93 9.84 14.65 9.72
C LEU A 93 11.25 14.95 9.19
N LEU A 94 11.49 14.72 7.89
CA LEU A 94 12.76 15.05 7.24
C LEU A 94 12.97 16.56 7.12
N ASP A 95 11.91 17.31 6.81
CA ASP A 95 11.95 18.77 6.73
C ASP A 95 12.26 19.38 8.10
N ARG A 96 11.55 18.93 9.15
CA ARG A 96 11.86 19.30 10.54
C ARG A 96 13.33 19.08 10.87
N TYR A 97 13.86 17.89 10.60
CA TYR A 97 15.27 17.60 10.88
C TYR A 97 16.22 18.54 10.12
N ALA A 98 15.90 18.89 8.88
CA ALA A 98 16.70 19.82 8.10
C ALA A 98 16.65 21.26 8.65
N TYR A 99 15.48 21.70 9.13
CA TYR A 99 15.33 23.01 9.79
C TYR A 99 16.09 23.06 11.11
N ASP A 100 15.94 22.04 11.96
CA ASP A 100 16.66 21.93 13.25
C ASP A 100 18.18 22.01 13.04
N GLN A 101 18.73 21.26 12.07
CA GLN A 101 20.17 21.28 11.77
C GLN A 101 20.66 22.66 11.29
N ARG A 102 19.85 23.35 10.47
CA ARG A 102 20.21 24.70 10.01
C ARG A 102 20.14 25.71 11.15
N ALA A 103 19.10 25.65 11.98
CA ALA A 103 18.97 26.51 13.15
C ALA A 103 20.17 26.34 14.08
N MET A 104 20.53 25.09 14.40
CA MET A 104 21.73 24.77 15.19
C MET A 104 23.01 25.36 14.60
N SER A 105 23.23 25.21 13.29
CA SER A 105 24.43 25.76 12.64
C SER A 105 24.49 27.29 12.69
N LEU A 106 23.33 27.98 12.63
CA LEU A 106 23.27 29.43 12.75
C LEU A 106 23.51 29.88 14.20
N LEU A 107 22.97 29.14 15.18
CA LEU A 107 23.20 29.39 16.60
C LEU A 107 24.68 29.20 16.96
N ASP A 108 25.32 28.13 16.49
CA ASP A 108 26.76 27.90 16.67
C ASP A 108 27.58 29.05 16.09
N ARG A 109 27.22 29.51 14.87
CA ARG A 109 27.88 30.65 14.23
C ARG A 109 27.68 31.96 15.00
N ALA A 110 26.47 32.21 15.49
CA ALA A 110 26.18 33.38 16.31
C ALA A 110 27.01 33.37 17.60
N GLN A 111 27.16 32.19 18.23
CA GLN A 111 27.99 32.04 19.43
C GLN A 111 29.47 32.31 19.14
N GLU A 112 30.02 31.80 18.04
CA GLU A 112 31.40 32.11 17.62
C GLU A 112 31.63 33.62 17.47
N LEU A 113 30.68 34.34 16.85
CA LEU A 113 30.77 35.79 16.65
C LEU A 113 30.71 36.56 17.97
N ILE A 114 29.88 36.12 18.92
CA ILE A 114 29.80 36.69 20.27
C ILE A 114 31.14 36.50 21.00
N GLU A 115 31.72 35.31 20.91
CA GLU A 115 32.99 34.96 21.57
C GLU A 115 34.20 35.67 20.94
N GLN A 116 34.19 35.92 19.62
CA GLN A 116 35.28 36.56 18.88
C GLN A 116 35.38 38.08 19.02
N ALA A 117 34.58 38.68 19.91
CA ALA A 117 34.51 40.09 20.30
C ALA A 117 33.49 40.95 19.54
N GLY A 118 32.38 41.25 20.23
CA GLY A 118 31.79 42.59 20.42
C GLY A 118 31.17 43.35 19.24
N ASP A 119 31.73 43.25 18.03
CA ASP A 119 31.42 44.14 16.90
C ASP A 119 30.43 43.52 15.89
N GLY A 120 30.00 42.28 16.11
CA GLY A 120 29.06 41.55 15.26
C GLY A 120 27.60 41.66 15.67
N ALA A 121 27.18 42.65 16.47
CA ALA A 121 25.83 42.69 17.06
C ALA A 121 24.71 42.57 16.00
N ASP A 122 24.82 43.30 14.88
CA ASP A 122 23.84 43.25 13.79
C ASP A 122 23.87 41.90 13.05
N GLU A 123 25.05 41.29 12.87
CA GLU A 123 25.17 39.97 12.23
C GLU A 123 24.61 38.87 13.14
N VAL A 124 24.89 38.94 14.44
CA VAL A 124 24.34 38.04 15.46
C VAL A 124 22.82 38.18 15.52
N GLU A 125 22.28 39.40 15.56
CA GLU A 125 20.83 39.62 15.55
C GLU A 125 20.18 39.05 14.28
N SER A 126 20.81 39.24 13.12
CA SER A 126 20.34 38.65 11.86
C SER A 126 20.36 37.12 11.88
N LEU A 127 21.44 36.50 12.39
CA LEU A 127 21.55 35.04 12.47
C LEU A 127 20.53 34.45 13.44
N LEU A 128 20.34 35.09 14.60
CA LEU A 128 19.32 34.70 15.58
C LEU A 128 17.91 34.83 15.02
N GLY A 129 17.63 35.90 14.26
CA GLY A 129 16.35 36.08 13.58
C GLY A 129 16.02 34.93 12.63
N VAL A 130 16.98 34.54 11.78
CA VAL A 130 16.80 33.40 10.87
C VAL A 130 16.70 32.07 11.63
N ALA A 131 17.43 31.90 12.73
CA ALA A 131 17.33 30.69 13.55
C ALA A 131 15.92 30.54 14.15
N VAL A 132 15.32 31.62 14.66
CA VAL A 132 13.94 31.63 15.18
C VAL A 132 12.92 31.30 14.08
N GLU A 133 13.09 31.85 12.88
CA GLU A 133 12.22 31.51 11.74
C GLU A 133 12.31 30.02 11.39
N LEU A 134 13.52 29.44 11.41
CA LEU A 134 13.71 28.01 11.16
C LEU A 134 13.12 27.13 12.27
N GLU A 135 13.20 27.55 13.54
CA GLU A 135 12.53 26.85 14.64
C GLU A 135 11.00 26.84 14.45
N HIS A 136 10.41 27.96 14.03
CA HIS A 136 8.98 28.02 13.70
C HIS A 136 8.61 27.10 12.52
N GLU A 137 9.43 27.03 11.48
CA GLU A 137 9.24 26.09 10.37
C GLU A 137 9.38 24.63 10.82
N ALA A 138 10.30 24.35 11.75
CA ALA A 138 10.46 23.02 12.34
C ALA A 138 9.23 22.59 13.16
N ASP A 139 8.68 23.51 13.97
CA ASP A 139 7.45 23.29 14.72
C ASP A 139 6.25 23.04 13.78
N ALA A 140 6.10 23.86 12.73
CA ALA A 140 5.04 23.69 11.74
C ALA A 140 5.15 22.33 11.01
N ALA A 141 6.37 21.91 10.66
CA ALA A 141 6.62 20.59 10.08
C ALA A 141 6.32 19.46 11.07
N ALA A 142 6.59 19.65 12.37
CA ALA A 142 6.25 18.69 13.41
C ALA A 142 4.73 18.51 13.55
N ASP A 143 3.99 19.61 13.60
CA ASP A 143 2.52 19.61 13.67
C ASP A 143 1.90 18.93 12.46
N GLU A 144 2.42 19.20 11.26
CA GLU A 144 1.96 18.54 10.03
C GLU A 144 2.26 17.04 10.05
N ALA A 145 3.45 16.63 10.50
CA ALA A 145 3.79 15.23 10.66
C ALA A 145 2.81 14.54 11.62
N GLU A 146 2.53 15.13 12.78
CA GLU A 146 1.58 14.56 13.75
C GLU A 146 0.18 14.41 13.17
N ARG A 147 -0.33 15.45 12.49
CA ARG A 147 -1.64 15.44 11.86
C ARG A 147 -1.75 14.31 10.83
N VAL A 148 -0.78 14.19 9.94
CA VAL A 148 -0.79 13.20 8.86
C VAL A 148 -0.63 11.77 9.39
N LEU A 149 0.24 11.56 10.38
CA LEU A 149 0.48 10.24 10.96
C LEU A 149 -0.72 9.74 11.79
N THR A 150 -1.42 10.67 12.46
CA THR A 150 -2.71 10.37 13.10
C THR A 150 -3.74 9.90 12.08
N LEU A 151 -3.86 10.59 10.93
CA LEU A 151 -4.73 10.17 9.83
C LEU A 151 -4.30 8.85 9.18
N ALA A 152 -3.01 8.50 9.23
CA ALA A 152 -2.49 7.21 8.78
C ALA A 152 -2.74 6.08 9.79
N GLY A 153 -3.17 6.40 11.01
CA GLY A 153 -3.40 5.47 12.10
C GLY A 153 -2.11 4.79 12.57
N THR A 154 -1.03 5.55 12.70
CA THR A 154 0.27 5.02 13.17
C THR A 154 0.89 5.87 14.27
N GLU A 155 1.50 5.20 15.24
CA GLU A 155 2.28 5.81 16.33
C GLU A 155 3.78 5.94 15.98
N MET A 156 4.21 5.44 14.81
CA MET A 156 5.59 5.53 14.38
C MET A 156 6.00 6.99 14.17
N ARG A 157 7.18 7.38 14.65
CA ARG A 157 7.71 8.77 14.61
C ARG A 157 9.10 8.87 13.99
N ASP A 158 9.59 7.79 13.38
CA ASP A 158 10.85 7.77 12.65
C ASP A 158 10.60 7.70 11.14
N ALA A 159 11.23 8.60 10.38
CA ALA A 159 11.03 8.68 8.93
C ALA A 159 11.46 7.40 8.20
N ALA A 160 12.54 6.75 8.66
CA ALA A 160 13.05 5.52 8.06
C ALA A 160 12.02 4.37 8.14
N GLY A 161 11.50 4.09 9.33
CA GLY A 161 10.48 3.09 9.56
C GLY A 161 9.19 3.38 8.79
N LEU A 162 8.77 4.65 8.72
CA LEU A 162 7.59 5.03 7.94
C LEU A 162 7.76 4.67 6.46
N LEU A 163 8.95 4.93 5.90
CA LEU A 163 9.29 4.58 4.52
C LEU A 163 9.39 3.06 4.31
N ASP A 164 9.84 2.30 5.31
CA ASP A 164 9.86 0.83 5.26
C ASP A 164 8.43 0.25 5.21
N VAL A 165 7.53 0.77 6.05
CA VAL A 165 6.11 0.38 6.04
C VAL A 165 5.44 0.77 4.73
N ALA A 166 5.73 1.97 4.22
CA ALA A 166 5.21 2.45 2.94
C ALA A 166 5.69 1.56 1.78
N GLU A 167 6.97 1.16 1.77
CA GLU A 167 7.53 0.28 0.75
C GLU A 167 6.89 -1.11 0.79
N GLU A 168 6.77 -1.72 1.98
CA GLU A 168 6.15 -3.03 2.14
C GLU A 168 4.67 -3.01 1.72
N THR A 169 3.93 -1.98 2.14
CA THR A 169 2.52 -1.81 1.73
C THR A 169 2.40 -1.69 0.21
N THR A 170 3.27 -0.90 -0.42
CA THR A 170 3.30 -0.74 -1.88
C THR A 170 3.64 -2.05 -2.59
N ARG A 171 4.56 -2.85 -2.03
CA ARG A 171 4.92 -4.19 -2.52
C ARG A 171 3.75 -5.15 -2.47
N GLN A 172 2.99 -5.15 -1.36
CA GLN A 172 1.78 -5.96 -1.21
C GLN A 172 0.70 -5.55 -2.21
N VAL A 173 0.41 -4.24 -2.35
CA VAL A 173 -0.55 -3.75 -3.34
C VAL A 173 -0.14 -4.16 -4.75
N LYS A 174 1.14 -4.03 -5.11
CA LYS A 174 1.66 -4.46 -6.41
C LYS A 174 1.46 -5.96 -6.64
N ALA A 175 1.67 -6.79 -5.61
CA ALA A 175 1.45 -8.23 -5.70
C ALA A 175 -0.03 -8.56 -5.93
N THR A 176 -0.93 -7.91 -5.19
CA THR A 176 -2.39 -8.03 -5.37
C THR A 176 -2.81 -7.65 -6.79
N LEU A 177 -2.35 -6.50 -7.29
CA LEU A 177 -2.69 -6.02 -8.64
C LEU A 177 -2.10 -6.86 -9.77
N ARG A 178 -1.14 -7.75 -9.50
CA ARG A 178 -0.52 -8.60 -10.52
C ARG A 178 -1.52 -9.63 -11.06
N ASP A 179 -2.34 -10.17 -10.17
CA ASP A 179 -3.25 -11.28 -10.48
C ASP A 179 -4.62 -10.77 -10.98
N GLU A 180 -4.86 -9.46 -10.87
CA GLU A 180 -6.05 -8.77 -11.37
C GLU A 180 -6.11 -8.64 -12.90
N ARG A 181 -7.33 -8.70 -13.45
CA ARG A 181 -7.54 -8.51 -14.89
C ARG A 181 -7.21 -7.07 -15.30
N PRO A 182 -6.59 -6.86 -16.48
CA PRO A 182 -6.34 -5.52 -16.97
C PRO A 182 -7.64 -4.71 -17.10
N SER A 183 -7.73 -3.61 -16.37
CA SER A 183 -8.79 -2.60 -16.45
C SER A 183 -8.17 -1.20 -16.36
N THR A 184 -8.97 -0.17 -16.62
CA THR A 184 -8.55 1.23 -16.42
C THR A 184 -8.16 1.47 -14.96
N ASP A 185 -8.93 0.94 -14.00
CA ASP A 185 -8.66 1.11 -12.58
C ASP A 185 -7.37 0.42 -12.15
N VAL A 186 -7.14 -0.82 -12.61
CA VAL A 186 -5.88 -1.53 -12.36
C VAL A 186 -4.68 -0.79 -12.96
N ARG A 187 -4.86 -0.17 -14.15
CA ARG A 187 -3.81 0.65 -14.76
C ARG A 187 -3.51 1.90 -13.92
N ASN A 188 -4.55 2.59 -13.45
CA ASN A 188 -4.41 3.78 -12.59
C ASN A 188 -3.73 3.43 -11.26
N LEU A 189 -4.13 2.34 -10.60
CA LEU A 189 -3.53 1.89 -9.35
C LEU A 189 -2.06 1.46 -9.55
N ARG A 190 -1.73 0.81 -10.67
CA ARG A 190 -0.33 0.48 -11.00
C ARG A 190 0.51 1.73 -11.24
N GLU A 191 -0.06 2.78 -11.81
CA GLU A 191 0.62 4.06 -11.96
C GLU A 191 0.86 4.74 -10.61
N ARG A 192 -0.15 4.78 -9.73
CA ARG A 192 -0.01 5.24 -8.35
C ARG A 192 1.10 4.49 -7.61
N VAL A 193 1.15 3.16 -7.72
CA VAL A 193 2.25 2.34 -7.16
C VAL A 193 3.62 2.84 -7.63
N ARG A 194 3.79 3.16 -8.92
CA ARG A 194 5.08 3.67 -9.45
C ARG A 194 5.42 5.03 -8.88
N GLN A 195 4.43 5.92 -8.78
CA GLN A 195 4.59 7.25 -8.20
C GLN A 195 4.99 7.16 -6.73
N SER A 196 4.30 6.34 -5.93
CA SER A 196 4.65 6.12 -4.52
C SER A 196 6.06 5.51 -4.40
N GLN A 197 6.44 4.55 -5.25
CA GLN A 197 7.81 4.02 -5.26
C GLN A 197 8.87 5.07 -5.62
N ALA A 198 8.59 5.98 -6.55
CA ALA A 198 9.48 7.09 -6.88
C ALA A 198 9.61 8.05 -5.69
N LYS A 199 8.50 8.40 -5.04
CA LYS A 199 8.49 9.25 -3.84
C LYS A 199 9.29 8.62 -2.70
N ILE A 200 9.06 7.34 -2.38
CA ILE A 200 9.80 6.61 -1.34
C ILE A 200 11.31 6.66 -1.60
N ARG A 201 11.76 6.41 -2.84
CA ARG A 201 13.19 6.49 -3.20
C ARG A 201 13.76 7.89 -3.00
N SER A 202 13.02 8.92 -3.44
CA SER A 202 13.42 10.32 -3.27
C SER A 202 13.53 10.72 -1.80
N LEU A 203 12.62 10.24 -0.94
CA LEU A 203 12.66 10.52 0.49
C LEU A 203 13.79 9.75 1.18
N ARG A 204 14.06 8.51 0.77
CA ARG A 204 15.19 7.74 1.31
C ARG A 204 16.54 8.35 1.03
N SER A 205 16.75 8.99 -0.12
CA SER A 205 18.02 9.70 -0.40
C SER A 205 18.25 10.91 0.49
N ARG A 206 17.22 11.38 1.21
CA ARG A 206 17.30 12.50 2.16
C ARG A 206 17.54 12.06 3.60
N LEU A 207 17.47 10.76 3.90
CA LEU A 207 17.74 10.27 5.25
C LEU A 207 19.20 10.59 5.61
N PRO A 208 19.47 11.13 6.81
CA PRO A 208 20.84 11.32 7.26
C PRO A 208 21.56 9.97 7.27
N GLY A 209 22.78 9.95 6.72
CA GLY A 209 23.62 8.75 6.67
C GLY A 209 23.84 8.20 8.08
N LYS A 210 23.68 6.89 8.25
CA LYS A 210 24.10 6.19 9.48
C LYS A 210 25.61 6.24 9.65
#